data_AF-A0A497QS96-F1
#
_entry.id   AF-A0A497QS96-F1
#
_cell.length_a   1.000
_cell.length_b   1.000
_cell.length_c   1.000
_cell.angle_alpha   90.00
_cell.angle_beta   90.00
_cell.angle_gamma   90.00
#
_symmetry.space_group_name_H-M   'P 1'
#
loop_
_entity.id
_entity.type
_entity.pdbx_description
1 polymer ?
#
loop_
_entity_poly.entity_id
_entity_poly.type
_entity_poly.pdbx_seq_one_letter_code
_entity_poly.pdbx_strand_id
1 'polypeptide(L)'
;LISKIASFLTGIFIRVGGIQIINPLKLVTGPVINFFRFVCFHNSFVILIFALIMLFSSLRFITQLMRGLAATSAEKKLNGYIFNNPIKAFLTGTSITAIIQSSSVATSFMIPLVGAGIVKVEKNFPYTLGTNIGTTITAILASLATTNPFAITIALCHLIFNILGICIFYPLRWIPIGLAKEFAKKVVVSKKYVIIYLLFTFYFIPLALLFLWR
;
A
#
# COMPACT_ATOMS: atom_id res chain seq x y z
N LEU A 1 -3.00 0.57 -25.07
CA LEU A 1 -4.42 0.35 -24.71
C LEU A 1 -4.83 1.16 -23.48
N ILE A 2 -4.21 0.92 -22.31
CA ILE A 2 -4.55 1.60 -21.04
C ILE A 2 -4.55 3.13 -21.18
N SER A 3 -3.49 3.71 -21.73
CA SER A 3 -3.42 5.17 -21.94
C SER A 3 -4.53 5.71 -22.85
N LYS A 4 -4.95 4.98 -23.89
CA LYS A 4 -6.05 5.41 -24.77
C LYS A 4 -7.39 5.45 -24.01
N ILE A 5 -7.66 4.42 -23.21
CA ILE A 5 -8.88 4.35 -22.38
C ILE A 5 -8.86 5.45 -21.30
N ALA A 6 -7.71 5.63 -20.64
CA ALA A 6 -7.54 6.68 -19.63
C ALA A 6 -7.75 8.07 -20.22
N SER A 7 -7.15 8.38 -21.38
CA SER A 7 -7.32 9.67 -22.06
C SER A 7 -8.76 9.92 -22.49
N PHE A 8 -9.49 8.89 -22.94
CA PHE A 8 -10.91 8.99 -23.22
C PHE A 8 -11.72 9.36 -21.96
N LEU A 9 -11.47 8.68 -20.85
CA LEU A 9 -12.13 8.95 -19.56
C LEU A 9 -11.76 10.32 -18.97
N THR A 10 -10.54 10.81 -19.20
CA THR A 10 -10.11 12.15 -18.78
C THR A 10 -11.02 13.23 -19.36
N GLY A 11 -11.47 13.09 -20.62
CA GLY A 11 -12.39 14.05 -21.25
C GLY A 11 -13.72 14.22 -20.50
N ILE A 12 -14.16 13.18 -19.78
CA ILE A 12 -15.38 13.19 -18.95
C ILE A 12 -15.08 13.84 -17.59
N PHE A 13 -13.96 13.47 -16.96
CA PHE A 13 -13.60 13.88 -15.60
C PHE A 13 -13.00 15.29 -15.49
N ILE A 14 -12.50 15.87 -16.57
CA ILE A 14 -11.88 17.20 -16.54
C ILE A 14 -12.87 18.29 -16.10
N ARG A 15 -14.17 18.08 -16.34
CA ARG A 15 -15.26 18.98 -15.95
C ARG A 15 -15.62 18.90 -14.46
N VAL A 16 -15.08 17.92 -13.73
CA VAL A 16 -15.32 17.67 -12.30
C VAL A 16 -14.20 18.27 -11.42
N GLY A 17 -13.17 18.87 -12.03
CA GLY A 17 -12.00 19.41 -11.33
C GLY A 17 -12.30 20.63 -10.44
N GLY A 18 -11.35 20.96 -9.56
CA GLY A 18 -11.44 22.13 -8.65
C GLY A 18 -11.87 21.80 -7.22
N ILE A 19 -12.05 20.53 -6.88
CA ILE A 19 -12.31 20.08 -5.52
C ILE A 19 -11.02 20.23 -4.70
N GLN A 20 -11.04 21.04 -3.65
CA GLN A 20 -9.95 21.07 -2.67
C GLN A 20 -10.02 19.83 -1.80
N ILE A 21 -9.02 18.97 -1.91
CA ILE A 21 -9.00 17.72 -1.17
C ILE A 21 -8.07 17.86 0.01
N ILE A 22 -8.67 17.79 1.20
CA ILE A 22 -7.95 17.72 2.45
C ILE A 22 -7.26 16.37 2.50
N ASN A 23 -5.94 16.39 2.61
CA ASN A 23 -5.17 15.19 2.92
C ASN A 23 -5.19 15.02 4.45
N PRO A 24 -6.01 14.10 4.99
CA PRO A 24 -6.15 13.94 6.44
C PRO A 24 -4.81 13.56 7.09
N LEU A 25 -3.97 12.81 6.38
CA LEU A 25 -2.65 12.45 6.88
C LEU A 25 -1.75 13.68 7.00
N LYS A 26 -1.78 14.61 6.04
CA LYS A 26 -1.01 15.86 6.09
C LYS A 26 -1.54 16.80 7.18
N LEU A 27 -2.84 16.80 7.44
CA LEU A 27 -3.45 17.57 8.53
C LEU A 27 -2.93 17.11 9.89
N VAL A 28 -2.85 15.79 10.11
CA VAL A 28 -2.35 15.20 11.36
C VAL A 28 -0.83 15.26 11.47
N THR A 29 -0.11 14.98 10.39
CA THR A 29 1.36 14.91 10.41
C THR A 29 2.04 16.27 10.29
N GLY A 30 1.39 17.28 9.70
CA GLY A 30 1.96 18.62 9.48
C GLY A 30 2.50 19.28 10.77
N PRO A 31 1.71 19.41 11.84
CA PRO A 31 2.18 19.97 13.11
C PRO A 31 3.36 19.20 13.70
N VAL A 32 3.33 17.87 13.62
CA VAL A 32 4.39 16.99 14.14
C VAL A 32 5.68 17.17 13.33
N ILE A 33 5.59 17.25 12.01
CA ILE A 33 6.74 17.50 11.12
C ILE A 33 7.35 18.86 11.42
N ASN A 34 6.55 19.91 11.58
CA ASN A 34 7.03 21.25 11.88
C ASN A 34 7.70 21.32 13.25
N PHE A 35 7.15 20.64 14.26
CA PHE A 35 7.78 20.50 15.57
C PHE A 35 9.16 19.84 15.46
N PHE A 36 9.27 18.72 14.72
CA PHE A 36 10.58 18.07 14.53
C PHE A 36 11.55 18.90 13.71
N ARG A 37 11.10 19.65 12.69
CA ARG A 37 11.96 20.58 11.96
C ARG A 37 12.53 21.66 12.88
N PHE A 38 11.71 22.18 13.79
CA PHE A 38 12.15 23.14 14.79
C PHE A 38 13.19 22.53 15.73
N VAL A 39 12.90 21.37 16.33
CA VAL A 39 13.81 20.68 17.26
C VAL A 39 15.14 20.26 16.59
N CYS A 40 15.10 19.86 15.32
CA CYS A 40 16.28 19.43 14.56
C CYS A 40 17.00 20.59 13.83
N PHE A 41 16.72 21.85 14.19
CA PHE A 41 17.33 23.05 13.62
C PHE A 41 17.29 23.12 12.09
N HIS A 42 16.22 22.61 11.47
CA HIS A 42 16.06 22.54 10.01
C HIS A 42 17.20 21.81 9.26
N ASN A 43 18.05 21.05 9.97
CA ASN A 43 19.13 20.32 9.36
C ASN A 43 18.60 19.01 8.75
N SER A 44 18.65 18.92 7.42
CA SER A 44 18.13 17.78 6.66
C SER A 44 18.71 16.44 7.08
N PHE A 45 20.01 16.38 7.44
CA PHE A 45 20.64 15.13 7.88
C PHE A 45 20.13 14.69 9.25
N VAL A 46 19.97 15.64 10.20
CA VAL A 46 19.45 15.34 11.54
C VAL A 46 17.98 14.91 11.46
N ILE A 47 17.17 15.60 10.65
CA ILE A 47 15.77 15.22 10.42
C ILE A 47 15.67 13.82 9.80
N LEU A 48 16.56 13.48 8.85
CA LEU A 48 16.59 12.15 8.24
C LEU A 48 16.88 11.06 9.27
N ILE A 49 17.89 11.26 10.12
CA ILE A 49 18.24 10.31 11.19
C ILE A 49 17.05 10.13 12.14
N PHE A 50 16.45 11.24 12.58
CA PHE A 50 15.30 11.20 13.49
C PHE A 50 14.09 10.51 12.85
N ALA A 51 13.78 10.82 11.58
CA ALA A 51 12.71 10.18 10.83
C ALA A 51 12.93 8.67 10.70
N LEU A 52 14.17 8.23 10.47
CA LEU A 52 14.52 6.82 10.40
C LEU A 52 14.33 6.10 11.75
N ILE A 53 14.76 6.72 12.85
CA ILE A 53 14.54 6.21 14.21
C ILE A 53 13.03 6.08 14.49
N MET A 54 12.26 7.13 14.17
CA MET A 54 10.81 7.16 14.38
C MET A 54 10.09 6.10 13.52
N LEU A 55 10.52 5.91 12.28
CA LEU A 55 9.99 4.87 11.38
C LEU A 55 10.16 3.47 12.01
N PHE A 56 11.39 3.09 12.37
CA PHE A 56 11.65 1.77 12.97
C PHE A 56 10.96 1.59 14.32
N SER A 57 10.93 2.65 15.15
CA SER A 57 10.20 2.65 16.42
C SER A 57 8.71 2.40 16.21
N SER A 58 8.08 3.11 15.27
CA SER A 58 6.66 2.94 14.96
C SER A 58 6.32 1.53 14.47
N LEU A 59 7.17 0.95 13.61
CA LEU A 59 7.01 -0.43 13.15
C LEU A 59 7.09 -1.42 14.31
N ARG A 60 8.02 -1.22 15.23
CA ARG A 60 8.14 -2.05 16.44
C ARG A 60 6.88 -1.94 17.31
N PHE A 61 6.42 -0.72 17.58
CA PHE A 61 5.19 -0.49 18.37
C PHE A 61 3.96 -1.12 17.72
N ILE A 62 3.76 -0.93 16.41
CA ILE A 62 2.65 -1.55 15.67
C ILE A 62 2.71 -3.07 15.82
N THR A 63 3.88 -3.69 15.63
CA THR A 63 4.01 -5.15 15.77
C THR A 63 3.69 -5.62 17.19
N GLN A 64 4.09 -4.88 18.22
CA GLN A 64 3.85 -5.23 19.62
C GLN A 64 2.37 -5.09 19.98
N LEU A 65 1.73 -3.97 19.60
CA LEU A 65 0.31 -3.74 19.84
C LEU A 65 -0.55 -4.78 19.11
N MET A 66 -0.20 -5.11 17.87
CA MET A 66 -0.94 -6.11 17.11
C MET A 66 -0.78 -7.52 17.69
N ARG A 67 0.40 -7.87 18.19
CA ARG A 67 0.60 -9.13 18.93
C ARG A 67 -0.15 -9.16 20.27
N GLY A 68 -0.31 -8.01 20.93
CA GLY A 68 -1.15 -7.89 22.13
C GLY A 68 -2.62 -8.12 21.81
N LEU A 69 -3.15 -7.46 20.77
CA LEU A 69 -4.51 -7.70 20.28
C LEU A 69 -4.70 -9.14 19.80
N ALA A 70 -3.66 -9.73 19.22
CA ALA A 70 -3.67 -11.11 18.75
C ALA A 70 -3.93 -12.13 19.86
N ALA A 71 -3.46 -11.85 21.08
CA ALA A 71 -3.66 -12.71 22.25
C ALA A 71 -5.09 -12.63 22.84
N THR A 72 -5.98 -11.84 22.25
CA THR A 72 -7.38 -11.67 22.70
C THR A 72 -8.38 -12.29 21.72
N SER A 73 -9.68 -12.33 22.08
CA SER A 73 -10.78 -12.74 21.19
C SER A 73 -10.94 -11.92 19.89
N ALA A 74 -10.05 -10.95 19.64
CA ALA A 74 -9.96 -10.19 18.41
C ALA A 74 -9.79 -11.10 17.17
N GLU A 75 -9.12 -12.25 17.27
CA GLU A 75 -8.99 -13.21 16.17
C GLU A 75 -10.38 -13.64 15.65
N LYS A 76 -11.25 -14.10 16.54
CA LYS A 76 -12.59 -14.58 16.17
C LYS A 76 -13.44 -13.45 15.58
N LYS A 77 -13.35 -12.24 16.12
CA LYS A 77 -14.09 -11.08 15.60
C LYS A 77 -13.57 -10.65 14.23
N LEU A 78 -12.26 -10.48 14.07
CA LEU A 78 -11.67 -10.02 12.81
C LEU A 78 -11.90 -11.03 11.68
N ASN A 79 -11.68 -12.32 11.97
CA ASN A 79 -11.97 -13.39 11.00
C ASN A 79 -13.46 -13.56 10.73
N GLY A 80 -14.30 -13.40 11.75
CA GLY A 80 -15.75 -13.58 11.66
C GLY A 80 -16.47 -12.45 10.92
N TYR A 81 -15.95 -11.22 10.94
CA TYR A 81 -16.60 -10.06 10.31
C TYR A 81 -15.94 -9.59 9.01
N ILE A 82 -14.61 -9.48 8.98
CA ILE A 82 -13.88 -8.88 7.85
C ILE A 82 -13.38 -9.97 6.89
N PHE A 83 -12.70 -10.98 7.42
CA PHE A 83 -12.05 -12.02 6.60
C PHE A 83 -12.92 -13.28 6.39
N ASN A 84 -14.23 -13.17 6.60
CA ASN A 84 -15.17 -14.26 6.31
C ASN A 84 -15.58 -14.31 4.83
N ASN A 85 -15.48 -13.19 4.12
CA ASN A 85 -15.89 -13.03 2.73
C ASN A 85 -14.82 -12.20 1.99
N PRO A 86 -14.32 -12.68 0.84
CA PRO A 86 -13.25 -12.00 0.11
C PRO A 86 -13.67 -10.59 -0.36
N ILE A 87 -14.95 -10.35 -0.67
CA ILE A 87 -15.46 -9.04 -1.07
C ILE A 87 -15.40 -8.08 0.12
N LYS A 88 -15.76 -8.54 1.32
CA LYS A 88 -15.64 -7.71 2.54
C LYS A 88 -14.20 -7.35 2.82
N ALA A 89 -13.29 -8.33 2.77
CA ALA A 89 -11.86 -8.10 2.96
C ALA A 89 -11.32 -7.08 1.93
N PHE A 90 -11.68 -7.22 0.66
CA PHE A 90 -11.34 -6.27 -0.40
C PHE A 90 -11.87 -4.86 -0.12
N LEU A 91 -13.17 -4.72 0.16
CA LEU A 91 -13.78 -3.41 0.45
C LEU A 91 -13.18 -2.77 1.70
N THR A 92 -12.89 -3.55 2.75
CA THR A 92 -12.22 -3.05 3.94
C THR A 92 -10.82 -2.51 3.62
N GLY A 93 -10.02 -3.25 2.83
CA GLY A 93 -8.69 -2.78 2.40
C GLY A 93 -8.76 -1.49 1.58
N THR A 94 -9.71 -1.43 0.63
CA THR A 94 -9.99 -0.24 -0.19
C THR A 94 -10.37 0.96 0.68
N SER A 95 -11.35 0.80 1.57
CA SER A 95 -11.86 1.90 2.41
C SER A 95 -10.82 2.39 3.40
N ILE A 96 -10.12 1.49 4.10
CA ILE A 96 -9.06 1.89 5.05
C ILE A 96 -7.98 2.69 4.32
N THR A 97 -7.54 2.21 3.15
CA THR A 97 -6.48 2.90 2.40
C THR A 97 -6.96 4.22 1.81
N ALA A 98 -8.20 4.30 1.31
CA ALA A 98 -8.76 5.53 0.77
C ALA A 98 -8.96 6.60 1.86
N ILE A 99 -9.38 6.21 3.07
CA ILE A 99 -9.59 7.12 4.20
C ILE A 99 -8.26 7.62 4.76
N ILE A 100 -7.35 6.69 5.09
CA ILE A 100 -6.03 7.04 5.67
C ILE A 100 -5.13 7.69 4.62
N GLN A 101 -5.39 7.41 3.34
CA GLN A 101 -4.58 7.80 2.20
C GLN A 101 -3.14 7.24 2.22
N SER A 102 -2.92 6.13 2.93
CA SER A 102 -1.62 5.46 3.03
C SER A 102 -1.77 3.94 3.01
N SER A 103 -1.31 3.32 1.92
CA SER A 103 -1.27 1.86 1.80
C SER A 103 -0.25 1.25 2.76
N SER A 104 0.87 1.94 3.02
CA SER A 104 1.89 1.47 3.97
C SER A 104 1.33 1.28 5.39
N VAL A 105 0.42 2.16 5.84
CA VAL A 105 -0.24 2.01 7.15
C VAL A 105 -1.19 0.81 7.13
N ALA A 106 -2.01 0.67 6.08
CA ALA A 106 -2.94 -0.44 5.93
C ALA A 106 -2.21 -1.81 5.90
N THR A 107 -1.12 -1.92 5.15
CA THR A 107 -0.32 -3.15 5.06
C THR A 107 0.45 -3.43 6.35
N SER A 108 1.01 -2.39 7.01
CA SER A 108 1.74 -2.55 8.28
C SER A 108 0.88 -3.07 9.42
N PHE A 109 -0.42 -2.81 9.39
CA PHE A 109 -1.38 -3.37 10.33
C PHE A 109 -1.62 -4.88 10.08
N MET A 110 -1.62 -5.31 8.81
CA MET A 110 -1.84 -6.73 8.45
C MET A 110 -0.62 -7.62 8.69
N ILE A 111 0.60 -7.13 8.44
CA ILE A 111 1.82 -7.94 8.52
C ILE A 111 1.96 -8.68 9.86
N PRO A 112 1.78 -8.05 11.04
CA PRO A 112 1.88 -8.74 12.33
C PRO A 112 0.74 -9.74 12.55
N LEU A 113 -0.47 -9.46 12.08
CA LEU A 113 -1.64 -10.35 12.23
C LEU A 113 -1.48 -11.62 11.39
N VAL A 114 -0.95 -11.48 10.17
CA VAL A 114 -0.58 -12.61 9.32
C VAL A 114 0.61 -13.37 9.93
N GLY A 115 1.63 -12.66 10.42
CA GLY A 115 2.79 -13.25 11.07
C GLY A 115 2.47 -13.98 12.38
N ALA A 116 1.42 -13.58 13.10
CA ALA A 116 0.90 -14.25 14.27
C ALA A 116 -0.06 -15.41 13.96
N GLY A 117 -0.38 -15.65 12.68
CA GLY A 117 -1.27 -16.73 12.25
C GLY A 117 -2.77 -16.43 12.37
N ILE A 118 -3.15 -15.24 12.85
CA ILE A 118 -4.55 -14.82 13.03
C ILE A 118 -5.26 -14.70 11.71
N VAL A 119 -4.62 -14.02 10.75
CA VAL A 119 -5.16 -13.87 9.41
C VAL A 119 -4.34 -14.74 8.48
N LYS A 120 -4.98 -15.75 7.89
CA LYS A 120 -4.33 -16.58 6.88
C LYS A 120 -3.96 -15.72 5.65
N VAL A 121 -2.79 -15.98 5.05
CA VAL A 121 -2.27 -15.23 3.89
C VAL A 121 -3.30 -15.21 2.75
N GLU A 122 -4.02 -16.30 2.55
CA GLU A 122 -5.08 -16.48 1.56
C GLU A 122 -6.26 -15.52 1.78
N LYS A 123 -6.62 -15.31 3.04
CA LYS A 123 -7.71 -14.41 3.42
C LYS A 123 -7.27 -12.94 3.37
N ASN A 124 -5.98 -12.68 3.57
CA ASN A 124 -5.41 -11.35 3.43
C ASN A 124 -5.25 -10.93 1.96
N PHE A 125 -5.15 -11.87 1.01
CA PHE A 125 -4.91 -11.54 -0.39
C PHE A 125 -5.98 -10.60 -1.00
N PRO A 126 -7.31 -10.84 -0.86
CA PRO A 126 -8.33 -9.88 -1.30
C PRO A 126 -8.20 -8.51 -0.62
N TYR A 127 -7.85 -8.47 0.66
CA TYR A 127 -7.61 -7.22 1.39
C TYR A 127 -6.46 -6.41 0.76
N THR A 128 -5.34 -7.05 0.45
CA THR A 128 -4.19 -6.40 -0.21
C THR A 128 -4.53 -5.89 -1.62
N LEU A 129 -5.36 -6.62 -2.38
CA LEU A 129 -5.86 -6.10 -3.66
C LEU A 129 -6.74 -4.86 -3.46
N GLY A 130 -7.56 -4.86 -2.41
CA GLY A 130 -8.34 -3.69 -2.01
C GLY A 130 -7.48 -2.50 -1.65
N THR A 131 -6.41 -2.69 -0.86
CA THR A 131 -5.50 -1.59 -0.50
C THR A 131 -4.88 -0.94 -1.73
N ASN A 132 -4.56 -1.71 -2.78
CA ASN A 132 -4.04 -1.16 -4.03
C ASN A 132 -5.07 -0.30 -4.76
N ILE A 133 -6.34 -0.71 -4.79
CA ILE A 133 -7.43 0.12 -5.33
C ILE A 133 -7.62 1.39 -4.49
N GLY A 134 -7.54 1.29 -3.16
CA GLY A 134 -7.59 2.47 -2.30
C GLY A 134 -6.52 3.52 -2.62
N THR A 135 -5.29 3.10 -2.98
CA THR A 135 -4.24 4.01 -3.44
C THR A 135 -4.57 4.70 -4.76
N THR A 136 -5.34 4.06 -5.65
CA THR A 136 -5.76 4.71 -6.90
C THR A 136 -6.81 5.79 -6.65
N ILE A 137 -7.66 5.61 -5.63
CA ILE A 137 -8.63 6.64 -5.21
C ILE A 137 -7.89 7.90 -4.76
N THR A 138 -6.81 7.77 -3.97
CA THR A 138 -6.03 8.95 -3.54
C THR A 138 -5.36 9.66 -4.72
N ALA A 139 -4.86 8.92 -5.70
CA ALA A 139 -4.29 9.49 -6.92
C ALA A 139 -5.34 10.25 -7.76
N ILE A 140 -6.55 9.70 -7.90
CA ILE A 140 -7.66 10.34 -8.60
C ILE A 140 -8.05 11.63 -7.91
N LEU A 141 -8.26 11.56 -6.59
CA LEU A 141 -8.56 12.72 -5.76
C LEU A 141 -7.47 13.80 -5.94
N ALA A 142 -6.19 13.47 -5.74
CA ALA A 142 -5.09 14.41 -5.92
C ALA A 142 -5.05 15.01 -7.34
N SER A 143 -5.32 14.23 -8.38
CA SER A 143 -5.32 14.71 -9.76
C SER A 143 -6.44 15.72 -10.05
N LEU A 144 -7.63 15.52 -9.48
CA LEU A 144 -8.78 16.42 -9.66
C LEU A 144 -8.56 17.79 -9.01
N ALA A 145 -7.74 17.85 -7.95
CA ALA A 145 -7.36 19.11 -7.32
C ALA A 145 -6.43 19.97 -8.21
N THR A 146 -5.69 19.36 -9.14
CA THR A 146 -4.74 20.08 -10.02
C THR A 146 -5.37 20.64 -11.28
N THR A 147 -6.59 20.21 -11.64
CA THR A 147 -7.26 20.49 -12.94
C THR A 147 -6.45 20.15 -14.20
N ASN A 148 -5.29 19.49 -14.04
CA ASN A 148 -4.39 19.15 -15.14
C ASN A 148 -4.85 17.83 -15.82
N PRO A 149 -5.20 17.84 -17.12
CA PRO A 149 -5.62 16.64 -17.84
C PRO A 149 -4.59 15.50 -17.77
N PHE A 150 -3.29 15.82 -17.76
CA PHE A 150 -2.24 14.82 -17.66
C PHE A 150 -2.26 14.12 -16.30
N ALA A 151 -2.46 14.86 -15.21
CA ALA A 151 -2.54 14.29 -13.87
C ALA A 151 -3.74 13.32 -13.76
N ILE A 152 -4.91 13.70 -14.30
CA ILE A 152 -6.11 12.86 -14.31
C ILE A 152 -5.87 11.60 -15.15
N THR A 153 -5.25 11.76 -16.32
CA THR A 153 -4.92 10.62 -17.20
C THR A 153 -3.99 9.64 -16.51
N ILE A 154 -2.96 10.11 -15.80
CA ILE A 154 -2.02 9.25 -15.06
C ILE A 154 -2.75 8.52 -13.92
N ALA A 155 -3.61 9.22 -13.17
CA ALA A 155 -4.40 8.59 -12.11
C ALA A 155 -5.35 7.51 -12.64
N LEU A 156 -6.01 7.76 -13.77
CA LEU A 156 -6.88 6.79 -14.43
C LEU A 156 -6.10 5.61 -15.03
N CYS A 157 -4.93 5.85 -15.62
CA CYS A 157 -4.01 4.78 -16.01
C CYS A 157 -3.68 3.88 -14.82
N HIS A 158 -3.39 4.47 -13.66
CA HIS A 158 -3.08 3.72 -12.44
C HIS A 158 -4.27 2.89 -11.95
N LEU A 159 -5.48 3.44 -11.97
CA LEU A 159 -6.71 2.70 -11.65
C LEU A 159 -6.92 1.51 -12.60
N ILE A 160 -6.91 1.76 -13.91
CA ILE A 160 -7.15 0.73 -14.93
C ILE A 160 -6.09 -0.38 -14.83
N PHE A 161 -4.82 -0.02 -14.64
CA PHE A 161 -3.75 -1.00 -14.44
C PHE A 161 -4.01 -1.91 -13.24
N ASN A 162 -4.44 -1.35 -12.10
CA ASN A 162 -4.76 -2.16 -10.91
C ASN A 162 -5.99 -3.03 -11.11
N ILE A 163 -7.05 -2.52 -11.75
CA ILE A 163 -8.25 -3.30 -12.06
C ILE A 163 -7.90 -4.48 -12.98
N LEU A 164 -7.16 -4.24 -14.07
CA LEU A 164 -6.71 -5.31 -14.97
C LEU A 164 -5.83 -6.33 -14.24
N GLY A 165 -4.91 -5.85 -13.40
CA GLY A 165 -4.09 -6.70 -12.54
C GLY A 165 -4.96 -7.61 -11.65
N ILE A 166 -6.00 -7.07 -11.01
CA ILE A 166 -6.93 -7.86 -10.19
C ILE A 166 -7.69 -8.87 -11.05
N CYS A 167 -8.23 -8.47 -12.21
CA CYS A 167 -8.95 -9.36 -13.10
C CYS A 167 -8.09 -10.54 -13.56
N ILE A 168 -6.78 -10.37 -13.69
CA ILE A 168 -5.83 -11.43 -14.08
C ILE A 168 -5.38 -12.25 -12.86
N PHE A 169 -4.91 -11.59 -11.79
CA PHE A 169 -4.27 -12.26 -10.66
C PHE A 169 -5.24 -12.81 -9.63
N TYR A 170 -6.49 -12.33 -9.55
CA TYR A 170 -7.46 -12.87 -8.59
C TYR A 170 -7.95 -14.27 -8.97
N PRO A 171 -8.31 -14.57 -10.24
CA PRO A 171 -8.54 -15.96 -10.67
C PRO A 171 -7.30 -16.84 -10.50
N LEU A 172 -6.12 -16.28 -10.78
CA LEU A 172 -4.83 -16.96 -10.66
C LEU A 172 -4.20 -16.85 -9.26
N ARG A 173 -4.98 -16.54 -8.22
CA ARG A 173 -4.48 -16.21 -6.86
C ARG A 173 -3.56 -17.26 -6.22
N TRP A 174 -3.68 -18.52 -6.65
CA TRP A 174 -2.82 -19.60 -6.19
C TRP A 174 -1.34 -19.38 -6.56
N ILE A 175 -1.05 -18.67 -7.66
CA ILE A 175 0.31 -18.31 -8.08
C ILE A 175 0.96 -17.33 -7.10
N PRO A 176 0.45 -16.08 -6.90
CA PRO A 176 1.10 -15.12 -6.01
C PRO A 176 1.11 -15.60 -4.56
N ILE A 177 0.04 -16.26 -4.08
CA ILE A 177 0.00 -16.81 -2.72
C ILE A 177 1.01 -17.95 -2.57
N GLY A 178 1.10 -18.85 -3.55
CA GLY A 178 2.05 -19.95 -3.56
C GLY A 178 3.50 -19.45 -3.53
N LEU A 179 3.83 -18.51 -4.42
CA LEU A 179 5.15 -17.87 -4.45
C LEU A 179 5.48 -17.19 -3.12
N ALA A 180 4.53 -16.46 -2.52
CA ALA A 180 4.74 -15.82 -1.22
C ALA A 180 5.02 -16.83 -0.11
N LYS A 181 4.31 -17.97 -0.08
CA LYS A 181 4.52 -19.04 0.90
C LYS A 181 5.86 -19.75 0.70
N GLU A 182 6.20 -20.10 -0.53
CA GLU A 182 7.49 -20.74 -0.85
C GLU A 182 8.66 -19.82 -0.53
N PHE A 183 8.52 -18.53 -0.83
CA PHE A 183 9.48 -17.52 -0.44
C PHE A 183 9.62 -17.43 1.09
N ALA A 184 8.51 -17.39 1.83
CA ALA A 184 8.52 -17.37 3.28
C ALA A 184 9.24 -18.59 3.87
N LYS A 185 8.99 -19.81 3.35
CA LYS A 185 9.70 -21.03 3.78
C LYS A 185 11.21 -20.91 3.61
N LYS A 186 11.67 -20.41 2.46
CA LYS A 186 13.12 -20.19 2.21
C LYS A 186 13.71 -19.15 3.16
N VAL A 187 12.98 -18.06 3.42
CA VAL A 187 13.42 -16.97 4.32
C VAL A 187 13.56 -17.44 5.77
N VAL A 188 12.70 -18.35 6.23
CA VAL A 188 12.82 -18.96 7.57
C VAL A 188 14.13 -19.72 7.71
N VAL A 189 14.59 -20.42 6.67
CA VAL A 189 15.88 -21.14 6.68
C VAL A 189 17.06 -20.16 6.62
N SER A 190 16.96 -19.09 5.82
CA SER A 190 18.03 -18.10 5.75
C SER A 190 17.52 -16.72 5.33
N LYS A 191 17.86 -15.70 6.14
CA LYS A 191 17.53 -14.30 5.84
C LYS A 191 18.18 -13.78 4.55
N LYS A 192 19.22 -14.45 4.03
CA LYS A 192 19.89 -14.08 2.77
C LYS A 192 18.92 -14.03 1.59
N TYR A 193 17.88 -14.87 1.58
CA TYR A 193 16.88 -14.88 0.51
C TYR A 193 16.10 -13.56 0.44
N VAL A 194 15.94 -12.85 1.57
CA VAL A 194 15.37 -11.50 1.58
C VAL A 194 16.28 -10.53 0.84
N ILE A 195 17.58 -10.54 1.16
CA ILE A 195 18.55 -9.64 0.54
C ILE A 195 18.64 -9.91 -0.97
N ILE A 196 18.74 -11.18 -1.37
CA ILE A 196 18.78 -11.58 -2.78
C ILE A 196 17.51 -11.11 -3.50
N TYR A 197 16.33 -11.34 -2.92
CA TYR A 197 15.07 -10.91 -3.51
C TYR A 197 14.99 -9.39 -3.68
N LEU A 198 15.44 -8.62 -2.67
CA LEU A 198 15.47 -7.16 -2.74
C LEU A 198 16.43 -6.67 -3.82
N LEU A 199 17.66 -7.20 -3.86
CA LEU A 199 18.65 -6.84 -4.89
C LEU A 199 18.14 -7.18 -6.29
N PHE A 200 17.55 -8.37 -6.44
CA PHE A 200 17.03 -8.80 -7.73
C PHE A 200 15.85 -7.94 -8.20
N THR A 201 14.86 -7.71 -7.32
CA THR A 201 13.61 -7.03 -7.68
C THR A 201 13.80 -5.52 -7.88
N PHE A 202 14.58 -4.87 -7.01
CA PHE A 202 14.72 -3.41 -7.02
C PHE A 202 15.92 -2.91 -7.82
N TYR A 203 16.90 -3.76 -8.12
CA TYR A 203 18.08 -3.35 -8.90
C TYR A 203 18.19 -4.15 -10.19
N PHE A 204 18.32 -5.47 -10.11
CA PHE A 204 18.60 -6.29 -11.29
C PHE A 204 17.50 -6.20 -12.37
N ILE A 205 16.23 -6.38 -12.01
CA ILE A 205 15.11 -6.31 -12.97
C ILE A 205 15.04 -4.92 -13.63
N PRO A 206 14.99 -3.79 -12.88
CA PRO A 206 14.98 -2.47 -13.50
C PRO A 206 16.19 -2.20 -14.41
N LEU A 207 17.40 -2.59 -14.00
CA LEU A 207 18.61 -2.45 -14.81
C LEU A 207 18.53 -3.27 -16.10
N ALA A 208 18.13 -4.54 -16.00
CA ALA A 208 17.99 -5.42 -17.16
C ALA A 208 16.96 -4.87 -18.16
N LEU A 209 15.80 -4.39 -17.68
CA LEU A 209 14.80 -3.75 -18.53
C LEU A 209 15.33 -2.48 -19.20
N LEU A 210 16.13 -1.67 -18.50
CA LEU A 210 16.74 -0.47 -19.06
C LEU A 210 17.75 -0.81 -20.17
N PHE A 211 18.53 -1.87 -20.02
CA PHE A 211 19.45 -2.34 -21.06
C PHE A 211 18.74 -2.99 -22.25
N LEU A 212 17.63 -3.70 -22.03
CA LEU A 212 16.85 -4.33 -23.10
C LEU A 212 16.06 -3.31 -23.93
N TRP A 213 15.74 -2.15 -23.35
CA TRP A 213 14.92 -1.11 -24.00
C TRP A 213 15.74 0.09 -24.50
N ARG A 214 17.07 0.03 -24.36
CA ARG A 214 18.03 0.87 -25.07
C ARG A 214 18.35 0.25 -26.41
#